data_AF-A0A1J3G6C2-F1
#
_entry.id   AF-A0A1J3G6C2-F1
#
_cell.length_a   1.000
_cell.length_b   1.000
_cell.length_c   1.000
_cell.angle_alpha   90.00
_cell.angle_beta   90.00
_cell.angle_gamma   90.00
#
_symmetry.space_group_name_H-M   'P 1'
#
loop_
_entity.id
_entity.type
_entity.pdbx_description
1 polymer ?
#
loop_
_entity_poly.entity_id
_entity_poly.type
_entity_poly.pdbx_seq_one_letter_code
_entity_poly.pdbx_strand_id
1 'polypeptide(L)'
;MQPSVTPDAISAVLSNPSFDSSSSDRPEIVVQVVDLKPIGNRYSFMANDGKMKVKAMFTASLTPEIISGNIQNLGLIRLQDFIVNDMSGKSKKYFLVTKCEAVASALDSEINLESKSEEEASEAKKQKLDHSPVNDAKTNASTGITLKPKQEFVAKSASQIISEQRGNAAPAART
;
A
#
# COMPACT_ATOMS: atom_id res chain seq x y z
N MET A 1 -0.05 20.10 -5.25
CA MET A 1 -0.95 19.69 -4.15
C MET A 1 -0.74 18.22 -3.91
N GLN A 2 -0.73 17.75 -2.66
CA GLN A 2 -0.76 16.31 -2.41
C GLN A 2 -2.17 15.79 -2.74
N PRO A 3 -2.30 14.65 -3.44
CA PRO A 3 -3.60 14.04 -3.64
C PRO A 3 -4.12 13.52 -2.30
N SER A 4 -5.35 13.89 -1.95
CA SER A 4 -6.02 13.52 -0.70
C SER A 4 -7.37 12.88 -1.00
N VAL A 5 -7.90 12.11 -0.05
CA VAL A 5 -9.28 11.61 -0.10
C VAL A 5 -10.30 12.75 0.01
N THR A 6 -11.50 12.53 -0.52
CA THR A 6 -12.64 13.44 -0.42
C THR A 6 -13.43 13.11 0.86
N PRO A 7 -13.30 13.88 1.96
CA PRO A 7 -13.89 13.52 3.25
C PRO A 7 -15.43 13.48 3.19
N ASP A 8 -16.03 12.54 3.94
CA ASP A 8 -17.48 12.32 4.06
C ASP A 8 -18.19 11.88 2.74
N ALA A 9 -17.45 11.68 1.65
CA ALA A 9 -18.00 11.30 0.36
C ALA A 9 -18.76 9.97 0.38
N ILE A 10 -18.31 8.99 1.17
CA ILE A 10 -19.02 7.70 1.31
C ILE A 10 -20.35 7.91 2.00
N SER A 11 -20.41 8.74 3.04
CA SER A 11 -21.64 9.08 3.76
C SER A 11 -22.67 9.77 2.85
N ALA A 12 -22.22 10.77 2.08
CA ALA A 12 -23.05 11.52 1.14
C ALA A 12 -23.66 10.62 0.04
N VAL A 13 -22.86 9.68 -0.49
CA VAL A 13 -23.30 8.68 -1.47
C VAL A 13 -24.28 7.67 -0.89
N LEU A 14 -24.00 7.12 0.31
CA LEU A 14 -24.86 6.10 0.93
C LEU A 14 -26.22 6.66 1.39
N SER A 15 -26.30 7.98 1.61
CA SER A 15 -27.51 8.71 2.00
C SER A 15 -28.39 9.12 0.81
N ASN A 16 -27.80 9.30 -0.37
CA ASN A 16 -28.49 9.70 -1.60
C ASN A 16 -28.53 8.54 -2.61
N PRO A 17 -29.53 7.63 -2.58
CA PRO A 17 -29.62 6.51 -3.53
C PRO A 17 -29.84 6.97 -4.97
N SER A 18 -30.24 8.23 -5.19
CA SER A 18 -30.31 8.91 -6.50
C SER A 18 -28.95 9.37 -7.04
N PHE A 19 -27.83 8.82 -6.53
CA PHE A 19 -26.50 8.99 -7.13
C PHE A 19 -26.40 8.22 -8.47
N ASP A 20 -27.23 8.60 -9.45
CA ASP A 20 -27.17 8.20 -10.87
C ASP A 20 -25.92 8.81 -11.55
N SER A 21 -25.06 7.95 -12.13
CA SER A 21 -23.81 8.28 -12.86
C SER A 21 -23.99 9.33 -13.96
N SER A 22 -25.23 9.60 -14.37
CA SER A 22 -25.58 10.44 -15.52
C SER A 22 -25.42 11.97 -15.33
N SER A 23 -25.08 12.47 -14.13
CA SER A 23 -24.93 13.92 -13.88
C SER A 23 -23.48 14.41 -13.93
N SER A 24 -23.22 15.42 -14.78
CA SER A 24 -21.88 16.00 -15.00
C SER A 24 -21.41 16.99 -13.90
N ASP A 25 -22.26 17.29 -12.92
CA ASP A 25 -22.02 18.28 -11.85
C ASP A 25 -21.71 17.56 -10.52
N ARG A 26 -20.92 16.48 -10.59
CA ARG A 26 -20.62 15.63 -9.45
C ARG A 26 -19.34 16.07 -8.73
N PRO A 27 -19.32 16.06 -7.38
CA PRO A 27 -18.08 16.18 -6.64
C PRO A 27 -17.17 15.00 -6.96
N GLU A 28 -15.87 15.27 -7.10
CA GLU A 28 -14.86 14.24 -7.34
C GLU A 28 -14.71 13.36 -6.09
N ILE A 29 -15.09 12.08 -6.19
CA ILE A 29 -14.99 11.13 -5.08
C ILE A 29 -13.64 10.41 -5.16
N VAL A 30 -12.67 10.89 -4.39
CA VAL A 30 -11.37 10.24 -4.21
C VAL A 30 -11.40 9.42 -2.92
N VAL A 31 -11.12 8.12 -3.02
CA VAL A 31 -11.04 7.19 -1.88
C VAL A 31 -9.71 6.45 -1.89
N GLN A 32 -9.21 6.13 -0.70
CA GLN A 32 -8.07 5.24 -0.54
C GLN A 32 -8.53 3.77 -0.62
N VAL A 33 -7.75 2.97 -1.35
CA VAL A 33 -7.92 1.52 -1.45
C VAL A 33 -7.22 0.86 -0.27
N VAL A 34 -7.93 0.14 0.59
CA VAL A 34 -7.36 -0.56 1.77
C VAL A 34 -7.77 -2.03 1.76
N ASP A 35 -6.93 -2.95 2.25
CA ASP A 35 -7.23 -4.39 2.32
C ASP A 35 -7.63 -4.97 0.93
N LEU A 36 -6.86 -4.58 -0.09
CA LEU A 36 -7.05 -5.07 -1.47
C LEU A 36 -6.71 -6.55 -1.56
N LYS A 37 -7.70 -7.38 -1.90
CA LYS A 37 -7.56 -8.84 -1.97
C LYS A 37 -8.41 -9.47 -3.07
N PRO A 38 -7.93 -10.57 -3.70
CA PRO A 38 -8.71 -11.33 -4.66
C PRO A 38 -9.90 -12.04 -3.98
N ILE A 39 -11.05 -12.05 -4.65
CA ILE A 39 -12.24 -12.85 -4.33
C ILE A 39 -12.76 -13.45 -5.64
N GLY A 40 -12.51 -14.75 -5.85
CA GLY A 40 -12.85 -15.43 -7.10
C GLY A 40 -12.07 -14.83 -8.28
N ASN A 41 -12.80 -14.32 -9.28
CA ASN A 41 -12.25 -13.66 -10.47
C ASN A 41 -12.21 -12.10 -10.37
N ARG A 42 -12.50 -11.55 -9.19
CA ARG A 42 -12.54 -10.09 -8.93
C ARG A 42 -11.67 -9.75 -7.72
N TYR A 43 -11.55 -8.46 -7.43
CA TYR A 43 -10.85 -7.96 -6.24
C TYR A 43 -11.82 -7.18 -5.36
N SER A 44 -11.77 -7.45 -4.06
CA SER A 44 -12.45 -6.63 -3.04
C SER A 44 -11.46 -5.78 -2.30
N PHE A 45 -11.93 -4.65 -1.80
CA PHE A 45 -11.18 -3.75 -0.94
C PHE A 45 -12.13 -3.07 0.05
N MET A 46 -11.56 -2.27 0.93
CA MET A 46 -12.26 -1.31 1.76
C MET A 46 -12.00 0.08 1.17
N ALA A 47 -13.04 0.73 0.66
CA ALA A 47 -12.95 2.12 0.23
C ALA A 47 -12.96 3.00 1.48
N ASN A 48 -11.93 3.83 1.64
CA ASN A 48 -11.76 4.73 2.77
C ASN A 48 -11.78 6.19 2.29
N ASP A 49 -12.70 7.00 2.81
CA ASP A 49 -12.75 8.45 2.53
C ASP A 49 -12.02 9.29 3.60
N GLY A 50 -11.27 8.64 4.49
CA GLY A 50 -10.56 9.26 5.61
C GLY A 50 -11.39 9.36 6.89
N LYS A 51 -12.70 9.09 6.85
CA LYS A 51 -13.60 9.12 8.01
C LYS A 51 -14.41 7.83 8.11
N MET A 52 -14.92 7.34 6.98
CA MET A 52 -15.71 6.12 6.89
C MET A 52 -15.06 5.11 5.95
N LYS A 53 -15.32 3.84 6.25
CA LYS A 53 -14.88 2.68 5.48
C LYS A 53 -16.07 1.87 5.02
N VAL A 54 -16.19 1.66 3.70
CA VAL A 54 -17.22 0.80 3.11
C VAL A 54 -16.58 -0.31 2.29
N LYS A 55 -17.16 -1.51 2.37
CA LYS A 55 -16.68 -2.64 1.56
C LYS A 55 -16.97 -2.35 0.09
N ALA A 56 -15.96 -2.49 -0.75
CA ALA A 56 -16.05 -2.29 -2.18
C ALA A 56 -15.53 -3.52 -2.94
N MET A 57 -15.93 -3.63 -4.20
CA MET A 57 -15.47 -4.68 -5.11
C MET A 57 -15.35 -4.11 -6.51
N PHE A 58 -14.19 -4.34 -7.14
CA PHE A 58 -13.97 -4.00 -8.54
C PHE A 58 -14.67 -5.01 -9.45
N THR A 59 -15.22 -4.54 -10.58
CA THR A 59 -15.59 -5.42 -11.69
C THR A 59 -14.35 -6.08 -12.33
N ALA A 60 -14.56 -7.21 -13.01
CA ALA A 60 -13.46 -7.94 -13.65
C ALA A 60 -12.76 -7.15 -14.78
N SER A 61 -13.42 -6.10 -15.31
CA SER A 61 -12.83 -5.15 -16.27
C SER A 61 -11.66 -4.35 -15.70
N LEU A 62 -11.60 -4.14 -14.38
CA LEU A 62 -10.54 -3.38 -13.70
C LEU A 62 -9.41 -4.27 -13.18
N THR A 63 -9.54 -5.61 -13.29
CA THR A 63 -8.49 -6.58 -12.94
C THR A 63 -7.14 -6.28 -13.63
N PRO A 64 -7.07 -5.90 -14.93
CA PRO A 64 -5.80 -5.54 -15.57
C PRO A 64 -5.11 -4.32 -14.94
N GLU A 65 -5.85 -3.32 -14.44
CA GLU A 65 -5.28 -2.16 -13.75
C GLU A 65 -4.70 -2.51 -12.38
N ILE A 66 -5.26 -3.52 -11.73
CA ILE A 66 -4.73 -4.06 -10.46
C ILE A 66 -3.47 -4.89 -10.72
N ILE A 67 -3.48 -5.76 -11.75
CA ILE A 67 -2.34 -6.62 -12.10
C ILE A 67 -1.14 -5.80 -12.62
N SER A 68 -1.39 -4.73 -13.38
CA SER A 68 -0.35 -3.80 -13.84
C SER A 68 0.19 -2.87 -12.73
N GLY A 69 -0.46 -2.83 -11.57
CA GLY A 69 -0.07 -1.97 -10.45
C GLY A 69 -0.48 -0.50 -10.62
N ASN A 70 -1.41 -0.17 -11.51
CA ASN A 70 -2.04 1.16 -11.53
C ASN A 70 -2.93 1.36 -10.29
N ILE A 71 -3.69 0.31 -9.92
CA ILE A 71 -4.48 0.27 -8.69
C ILE A 71 -3.77 -0.63 -7.68
N GLN A 72 -3.38 -0.06 -6.54
CA GLN A 72 -2.64 -0.75 -5.48
C GLN A 72 -3.31 -0.60 -4.12
N ASN A 73 -2.96 -1.48 -3.18
CA ASN A 73 -3.28 -1.28 -1.76
C ASN A 73 -2.61 0.01 -1.25
N LEU A 74 -3.31 0.75 -0.40
CA LEU A 74 -3.01 2.13 0.06
C LEU A 74 -2.98 3.21 -1.03
N GLY A 75 -3.26 2.88 -2.30
CA GLY A 75 -3.36 3.85 -3.40
C GLY A 75 -4.65 4.68 -3.36
N LEU A 76 -4.66 5.82 -4.05
CA LEU A 76 -5.84 6.68 -4.19
C LEU A 76 -6.50 6.47 -5.56
N ILE A 77 -7.81 6.25 -5.55
CA ILE A 77 -8.62 6.14 -6.76
C ILE A 77 -9.73 7.18 -6.78
N ARG A 78 -9.99 7.75 -7.96
CA ARG A 78 -11.18 8.52 -8.28
C ARG A 78 -12.26 7.55 -8.75
N LEU A 79 -13.39 7.51 -8.06
CA LEU A 79 -14.56 6.75 -8.51
C LEU A 79 -15.26 7.54 -9.62
N GLN A 80 -15.40 6.94 -10.80
CA GLN A 80 -16.17 7.51 -11.91
C GLN A 80 -17.58 6.88 -11.94
N ASP A 81 -17.65 5.55 -12.04
CA ASP A 81 -18.89 4.78 -12.02
C ASP A 81 -18.84 3.68 -10.97
N PHE A 82 -19.90 3.60 -10.17
CA PHE A 82 -20.09 2.58 -9.16
C PHE A 82 -21.59 2.37 -8.90
N ILE A 83 -21.94 1.19 -8.39
CA ILE A 83 -23.30 0.85 -7.98
C ILE A 83 -23.28 0.61 -6.47
N VAL A 84 -24.15 1.30 -5.74
CA VAL A 84 -24.40 1.01 -4.31
C VAL A 84 -25.37 -0.17 -4.25
N ASN A 85 -24.89 -1.32 -3.80
CA ASN A 85 -25.73 -2.51 -3.65
C ASN A 85 -25.96 -2.83 -2.16
N ASP A 86 -27.16 -3.30 -1.84
CA ASP A 86 -27.58 -3.67 -0.49
C ASP A 86 -27.86 -5.17 -0.45
N MET A 87 -27.11 -5.92 0.38
CA MET A 87 -27.38 -7.34 0.57
C MET A 87 -28.48 -7.53 1.61
N SER A 88 -29.73 -7.54 1.13
CA SER A 88 -30.93 -7.91 1.87
C SER A 88 -30.65 -9.05 2.88
N GLY A 89 -30.66 -8.72 4.17
CA GLY A 89 -30.37 -9.63 5.29
C GLY A 89 -29.12 -9.29 6.11
N LYS A 90 -28.24 -8.40 5.63
CA LYS A 90 -27.13 -7.82 6.42
C LYS A 90 -27.07 -6.32 6.12
N SER A 91 -27.14 -5.48 7.14
CA SER A 91 -27.17 -4.00 7.04
C SER A 91 -25.87 -3.33 6.53
N LYS A 92 -25.09 -4.05 5.72
CA LYS A 92 -23.81 -3.62 5.13
C LYS A 92 -23.99 -3.45 3.63
N LYS A 93 -24.33 -2.22 3.24
CA LYS A 93 -24.20 -1.72 1.86
C LYS A 93 -22.76 -1.92 1.37
N TYR A 94 -22.59 -2.17 0.07
CA TYR A 94 -21.28 -2.31 -0.55
C TYR A 94 -21.24 -1.64 -1.94
N PHE A 95 -20.07 -1.16 -2.33
CA PHE A 95 -19.88 -0.56 -3.64
C PHE A 95 -19.40 -1.60 -4.65
N LEU A 96 -20.04 -1.67 -5.81
CA LEU A 96 -19.54 -2.35 -6.99
C LEU A 96 -18.96 -1.30 -7.93
N VAL A 97 -17.65 -1.17 -7.98
CA VAL A 97 -16.94 -0.19 -8.80
C VAL A 97 -16.83 -0.74 -10.21
N THR A 98 -17.48 -0.06 -11.16
CA THR A 98 -17.49 -0.41 -12.59
C THR A 98 -16.45 0.37 -13.38
N LYS A 99 -16.13 1.60 -12.93
CA LYS A 99 -15.11 2.47 -13.54
C LYS A 99 -14.47 3.38 -12.49
N CYS A 100 -13.15 3.40 -12.44
CA CYS A 100 -12.37 4.29 -11.59
C CYS A 100 -11.07 4.67 -12.30
N GLU A 101 -10.30 5.54 -11.67
CA GLU A 101 -9.03 6.04 -12.21
C GLU A 101 -8.02 6.18 -11.07
N ALA A 102 -6.77 5.79 -11.28
CA ALA A 102 -5.71 5.97 -10.29
C ALA A 102 -5.31 7.46 -10.20
N VAL A 103 -5.48 8.05 -9.00
CA VAL A 103 -5.09 9.44 -8.71
C VAL A 103 -3.69 9.49 -8.11
N ALA A 104 -3.34 8.49 -7.28
CA ALA A 104 -2.02 8.37 -6.68
C ALA A 104 -1.66 6.90 -6.43
N SER A 105 -0.36 6.61 -6.53
CA SER A 105 0.24 5.34 -6.10
C SER A 105 0.03 5.08 -4.60
N ALA A 106 0.40 3.88 -4.15
CA ALA A 106 0.33 3.50 -2.74
C ALA A 106 1.00 4.53 -1.80
N LEU A 107 0.24 4.97 -0.79
CA LEU A 107 0.75 5.80 0.30
C LEU A 107 1.40 4.93 1.39
N ASP A 108 2.30 5.50 2.19
CA ASP A 108 2.98 4.80 3.28
C ASP A 108 2.04 4.38 4.43
N SER A 109 0.85 4.97 4.52
CA SER A 109 -0.09 4.76 5.62
C SER A 109 -1.54 4.95 5.20
N GLU A 110 -2.44 4.41 6.01
CA GLU A 110 -3.87 4.64 5.87
C GLU A 110 -4.24 6.05 6.33
N ILE A 111 -5.12 6.73 5.58
CA ILE A 111 -5.59 8.07 5.93
C ILE A 111 -6.72 7.96 6.96
N ASN A 112 -6.54 8.61 8.11
CA ASN A 112 -7.57 8.83 9.12
C ASN A 112 -7.62 10.32 9.49
N LEU A 113 -8.77 10.95 9.27
CA LEU A 113 -9.02 12.38 9.49
C LEU A 113 -9.75 12.67 10.81
N GLU A 114 -10.28 11.65 11.51
CA GLU A 114 -10.96 11.81 12.80
C GLU A 114 -9.96 12.01 13.97
N SER A 115 -8.68 11.69 13.76
CA SER A 115 -7.59 11.95 14.70
C SER A 115 -6.73 13.12 14.22
N LYS A 116 -6.99 14.34 14.72
CA LYS A 116 -6.15 15.51 14.42
C LYS A 116 -5.74 16.27 15.70
N SER A 117 -4.57 15.91 16.21
CA SER A 117 -3.79 16.73 17.15
C SER A 117 -2.31 16.30 17.11
N GLU A 118 -1.49 17.10 16.41
CA GLU A 118 -0.01 17.15 16.44
C GLU A 118 0.73 15.87 15.95
N GLU A 119 1.89 15.96 15.30
CA GLU A 119 2.92 17.03 15.29
C GLU A 119 3.46 17.28 13.86
N GLU A 120 3.85 18.53 13.57
CA GLU A 120 4.54 18.88 12.31
C GLU A 120 6.06 18.70 12.41
N ALA A 121 6.68 18.43 11.25
CA ALA A 121 8.05 18.81 10.87
C ALA A 121 9.25 18.09 11.50
N SER A 122 10.33 18.08 10.70
CA SER A 122 11.71 17.71 11.06
C SER A 122 11.97 16.19 11.22
N GLU A 123 13.06 15.60 10.72
CA GLU A 123 14.25 16.18 10.10
C GLU A 123 14.97 15.15 9.20
N ALA A 124 15.57 15.62 8.10
CA ALA A 124 16.34 14.77 7.20
C ALA A 124 17.72 14.39 7.78
N LYS A 125 17.83 13.26 8.48
CA LYS A 125 19.14 12.70 8.86
C LYS A 125 19.82 11.96 7.72
N LYS A 126 20.47 12.73 6.85
CA LYS A 126 21.59 12.26 6.02
C LYS A 126 22.73 11.80 6.93
N GLN A 127 22.83 10.51 7.26
CA GLN A 127 24.06 9.96 7.82
C GLN A 127 25.08 9.68 6.71
N LYS A 128 25.85 10.70 6.34
CA LYS A 128 27.13 10.54 5.65
C LYS A 128 28.23 11.07 6.57
N LEU A 129 28.77 10.18 7.42
CA LEU A 129 29.91 10.49 8.26
C LEU A 129 31.19 10.07 7.52
N ASP A 130 31.71 10.95 6.67
CA ASP A 130 33.10 10.86 6.21
C ASP A 130 34.01 11.61 7.20
N HIS A 131 35.18 11.04 7.46
CA HIS A 131 36.02 11.40 8.59
C HIS A 131 37.10 12.44 8.24
N SER A 132 37.59 13.12 9.30
CA SER A 132 38.91 13.77 9.42
C SER A 132 39.08 15.20 8.83
N PRO A 133 40.11 15.97 9.24
CA PRO A 133 41.17 15.70 10.24
C PRO A 133 41.45 16.87 11.26
N VAL A 134 42.53 16.72 12.05
CA VAL A 134 43.31 17.74 12.81
C VAL A 134 42.67 18.21 14.16
N ASN A 135 43.13 17.80 15.35
CA ASN A 135 44.37 18.14 16.11
C ASN A 135 44.49 19.64 16.46
N ASP A 136 44.85 20.13 17.65
CA ASP A 136 45.00 19.62 19.04
C ASP A 136 44.70 20.86 19.98
N ALA A 137 44.82 20.92 21.31
CA ALA A 137 45.42 20.08 22.36
C ALA A 137 44.82 20.43 23.75
N LYS A 138 45.08 19.59 24.78
CA LYS A 138 45.04 19.88 26.24
C LYS A 138 43.68 20.36 26.83
N THR A 139 43.10 19.71 27.83
CA THR A 139 43.69 19.56 29.20
C THR A 139 42.92 18.50 30.03
N ASN A 140 43.66 17.77 30.88
CA ASN A 140 43.26 16.94 32.05
C ASN A 140 41.79 16.53 32.26
N ALA A 141 41.53 15.21 32.29
CA ALA A 141 41.10 14.49 33.51
C ALA A 141 41.04 12.96 33.26
N SER A 142 41.23 12.17 34.31
CA SER A 142 41.46 10.72 34.24
C SER A 142 40.22 9.86 34.51
N THR A 143 39.84 9.03 33.54
CA THR A 143 39.33 7.65 33.79
C THR A 143 39.42 6.84 32.51
N GLY A 144 40.47 6.01 32.37
CA GLY A 144 40.63 5.10 31.25
C GLY A 144 40.45 3.65 31.65
N ILE A 145 39.63 2.90 30.92
CA ILE A 145 39.86 1.48 30.62
C ILE A 145 39.16 1.09 29.30
N THR A 146 39.95 1.08 28.23
CA THR A 146 40.03 0.08 27.17
C THR A 146 38.85 -0.91 27.00
N LEU A 147 38.13 -0.80 25.87
CA LEU A 147 37.41 -1.92 25.26
C LEU A 147 37.96 -2.19 23.85
N LYS A 148 38.26 -3.45 23.56
CA LYS A 148 38.81 -3.92 22.28
C LYS A 148 37.72 -4.08 21.22
N PRO A 149 37.94 -3.69 19.95
CA PRO A 149 37.04 -4.04 18.85
C PRO A 149 37.50 -5.31 18.13
N LYS A 150 36.63 -6.35 18.09
CA LYS A 150 36.51 -7.32 16.98
C LYS A 150 35.48 -8.42 17.30
N GLN A 151 34.29 -8.31 16.71
CA GLN A 151 33.59 -9.48 16.21
C GLN A 151 32.75 -9.10 14.98
N GLU A 152 33.25 -9.49 13.81
CA GLU A 152 32.61 -9.30 12.53
C GLU A 152 31.54 -10.40 12.35
N PHE A 153 30.26 -10.06 12.49
CA PHE A 153 29.19 -11.05 12.37
C PHE A 153 28.83 -11.28 10.89
N VAL A 154 29.61 -12.13 10.22
CA VAL A 154 29.35 -12.56 8.84
C VAL A 154 28.18 -13.56 8.84
N ALA A 155 26.95 -13.04 8.76
CA ALA A 155 25.74 -13.85 8.57
C ALA A 155 25.57 -14.32 7.11
N LYS A 156 26.53 -15.11 6.60
CA LYS A 156 26.37 -15.82 5.31
C LYS A 156 25.73 -17.19 5.55
N SER A 157 24.40 -17.24 5.61
CA SER A 157 23.65 -18.48 5.46
C SER A 157 22.98 -18.53 4.08
N ALA A 158 23.72 -19.05 3.10
CA ALA A 158 23.20 -19.36 1.77
C ALA A 158 24.06 -20.48 1.14
N SER A 159 23.60 -21.72 1.25
CA SER A 159 24.09 -22.88 0.49
C SER A 159 22.89 -23.82 0.34
N GLN A 160 21.99 -23.48 -0.59
CA GLN A 160 22.04 -23.90 -1.99
C GLN A 160 21.40 -25.29 -2.16
N ILE A 161 20.09 -25.26 -2.40
CA ILE A 161 19.32 -26.41 -2.89
C ILE A 161 19.46 -26.43 -4.42
N ILE A 162 19.45 -27.63 -5.01
CA ILE A 162 19.44 -27.91 -6.46
C ILE A 162 20.76 -27.64 -7.19
N SER A 163 21.51 -28.71 -7.49
CA SER A 163 21.64 -29.18 -8.88
C SER A 163 22.52 -30.43 -8.98
N GLU A 164 21.96 -31.55 -9.46
CA GLU A 164 22.71 -32.46 -10.34
C GLU A 164 21.75 -33.33 -11.18
N GLN A 165 21.43 -32.84 -12.38
CA GLN A 165 21.05 -33.72 -13.48
C GLN A 165 22.33 -34.24 -14.14
N ARG A 166 22.52 -35.56 -14.19
CA ARG A 166 23.06 -36.29 -15.36
C ARG A 166 23.10 -37.80 -15.07
N GLY A 167 22.27 -38.55 -15.79
CA GLY A 167 22.17 -40.01 -15.72
C GLY A 167 21.51 -40.53 -16.99
N ASN A 168 22.23 -40.45 -18.11
CA ASN A 168 21.72 -40.73 -19.44
C ASN A 168 21.48 -42.23 -19.66
N ALA A 169 20.22 -42.65 -19.80
CA ALA A 169 19.86 -44.04 -20.12
C ALA A 169 18.62 -44.15 -21.02
N ALA A 170 18.86 -44.16 -22.33
CA ALA A 170 18.11 -44.96 -23.29
C ALA A 170 19.11 -45.93 -23.95
N PRO A 171 18.72 -47.06 -24.58
CA PRO A 171 17.37 -47.56 -24.83
C PRO A 171 17.13 -49.04 -24.44
N ALA A 172 15.88 -49.50 -24.49
CA ALA A 172 15.50 -50.90 -24.78
C ALA A 172 14.05 -50.86 -25.30
N ALA A 173 13.81 -50.94 -26.61
CA ALA A 173 13.71 -52.15 -27.42
C ALA A 173 12.22 -52.56 -27.62
N ARG A 174 11.81 -52.66 -28.90
CA ARG A 174 10.53 -53.26 -29.30
C ARG A 174 10.53 -54.76 -28.98
N THR A 175 9.42 -55.25 -28.43
CA THR A 175 8.67 -56.43 -28.91
C THR A 175 7.26 -56.34 -28.35
#